data_AF-A0A650EPJ0-F1
#
_entry.id   AF-A0A650EPJ0-F1
#
_cell.length_a   1.000
_cell.length_b   1.000
_cell.length_c   1.000
_cell.angle_alpha   90.00
_cell.angle_beta   90.00
_cell.angle_gamma   90.00
#
_symmetry.space_group_name_H-M   'P 1'
#
loop_
_entity.id
_entity.type
_entity.pdbx_description
1 polymer ?
#
loop_
_entity_poly.entity_id
_entity_poly.type
_entity_poly.pdbx_seq_one_letter_code
_entity_poly.pdbx_strand_id
1 'polypeptide(L)'
;MNPETLLEQISAACDALRSDTITATRALLEFNRRLEQILQQLHKNIDVRDTEFAPQFNDFCARLRKEQDDREPFWTEARATARNFKPADWTGDLALPAKGLNSRAKTLSRATDEFTTAYDLFCRNYKSFTAAKLNVWLLTSCQNDYSNLTGKILFLAREIAKHTEKNRGPHAFG
;
A
#
# COMPACT_ATOMS: atom_id res chain seq x y z
N MET A 1 -8.00 23.47 7.06
CA MET A 1 -8.68 22.16 6.98
C MET A 1 -9.16 21.81 8.38
N ASN A 2 -10.39 21.30 8.54
CA ASN A 2 -10.89 20.86 9.85
C ASN A 2 -10.67 19.32 10.02
N PRO A 3 -10.84 18.77 11.24
CA PRO A 3 -10.61 17.35 11.51
C PRO A 3 -11.53 16.38 10.74
N GLU A 4 -12.78 16.78 10.48
CA GLU A 4 -13.75 15.99 9.72
C GLU A 4 -13.33 15.86 8.25
N THR A 5 -13.02 16.98 7.59
CA THR A 5 -12.52 17.00 6.21
C THR A 5 -11.23 16.20 6.09
N LEU A 6 -10.32 16.29 7.06
CA LEU A 6 -9.11 15.47 7.04
C LEU A 6 -9.46 13.97 7.12
N LEU A 7 -10.37 13.58 8.02
CA LEU A 7 -10.83 12.19 8.17
C LEU A 7 -11.45 11.63 6.89
N GLU A 8 -12.27 12.42 6.20
CA GLU A 8 -12.86 12.05 4.91
C GLU A 8 -11.78 11.84 3.84
N GLN A 9 -10.87 12.80 3.70
CA GLN A 9 -9.79 12.74 2.71
C GLN A 9 -8.86 11.55 2.95
N ILE A 10 -8.40 11.32 4.18
CA ILE A 10 -7.52 10.18 4.48
C ILE A 10 -8.25 8.84 4.39
N SER A 11 -9.57 8.81 4.61
CA SER A 11 -10.38 7.60 4.40
C SER A 11 -10.48 7.25 2.92
N ALA A 12 -10.78 8.24 2.07
CA ALA A 12 -10.83 8.06 0.62
C ALA A 12 -9.45 7.66 0.07
N ALA A 13 -8.38 8.31 0.53
CA ALA A 13 -7.01 7.97 0.14
C ALA A 13 -6.60 6.56 0.61
N CYS A 14 -7.04 6.11 1.80
CA CYS A 14 -6.84 4.73 2.25
C CYS A 14 -7.49 3.72 1.28
N ASP A 15 -8.74 3.98 0.88
CA ASP A 15 -9.48 3.08 -0.02
C ASP A 15 -8.86 3.03 -1.42
N ALA A 16 -8.44 4.18 -1.95
CA ALA A 16 -7.72 4.27 -3.22
C ALA A 16 -6.37 3.52 -3.16
N LEU A 17 -5.57 3.76 -2.12
CA LEU A 17 -4.28 3.09 -1.94
C LEU A 17 -4.47 1.57 -1.83
N ARG A 18 -5.49 1.11 -1.08
CA ARG A 18 -5.82 -0.32 -0.95
C ARG A 18 -6.18 -0.94 -2.29
N SER A 19 -7.02 -0.28 -3.09
CA SER A 19 -7.42 -0.76 -4.41
C SER A 19 -6.21 -0.94 -5.34
N ASP A 20 -5.29 0.02 -5.30
CA ASP A 20 -4.09 -0.02 -6.12
C ASP A 20 -3.10 -1.07 -5.65
N THR A 21 -2.92 -1.23 -4.33
CA THR A 21 -2.11 -2.33 -3.78
C THR A 21 -2.65 -3.68 -4.23
N ILE A 22 -3.97 -3.90 -4.21
CA ILE A 22 -4.58 -5.14 -4.72
C ILE A 22 -4.29 -5.33 -6.21
N THR A 23 -4.35 -4.26 -6.99
CA THR A 23 -4.05 -4.28 -8.43
C THR A 23 -2.59 -4.63 -8.69
N ALA A 24 -1.66 -4.02 -7.94
CA ALA A 24 -0.24 -4.31 -7.99
C ALA A 24 0.07 -5.75 -7.59
N THR A 25 -0.59 -6.28 -6.55
CA THR A 25 -0.48 -7.69 -6.13
C THR A 25 -0.88 -8.63 -7.27
N ARG A 26 -2.02 -8.40 -7.91
CA ARG A 26 -2.49 -9.24 -9.02
C ARG A 26 -1.53 -9.20 -10.20
N ALA A 27 -1.04 -8.01 -10.56
CA ALA A 27 -0.04 -7.85 -11.62
C ALA A 27 1.25 -8.61 -11.30
N LEU A 28 1.74 -8.51 -10.06
CA LEU A 28 2.97 -9.17 -9.63
C LEU A 28 2.85 -10.70 -9.59
N LEU A 29 1.69 -11.22 -9.18
CA LEU A 29 1.40 -12.66 -9.25
C LEU A 29 1.39 -13.17 -10.70
N GLU A 30 0.84 -12.38 -11.62
CA GLU A 30 0.88 -12.72 -13.05
C GLU A 30 2.31 -12.68 -13.62
N PHE A 31 3.12 -11.68 -13.25
CA PHE A 31 4.54 -11.68 -13.60
C PHE A 31 5.28 -12.87 -12.99
N ASN A 32 4.97 -13.27 -11.76
CA ASN A 32 5.56 -14.46 -11.17
C ASN A 32 5.21 -15.72 -11.96
N ARG A 33 3.94 -15.89 -12.35
CA ARG A 33 3.50 -17.02 -13.18
C ARG A 33 4.23 -17.07 -14.52
N ARG A 34 4.39 -15.93 -15.18
CA ARG A 34 5.14 -15.81 -16.45
C ARG A 34 6.61 -16.15 -16.24
N LEU A 35 7.22 -15.64 -15.17
CA LEU A 35 8.61 -15.94 -14.82
C LEU A 35 8.84 -17.43 -14.60
N GLU A 36 7.93 -18.13 -13.91
CA GLU A 36 8.00 -19.59 -13.73
C GLU A 36 7.99 -20.34 -15.07
N GLN A 37 7.16 -19.91 -16.02
CA GLN A 37 7.13 -20.50 -17.37
C GLN A 37 8.44 -20.25 -18.12
N ILE A 38 9.00 -19.05 -18.00
CA ILE A 38 10.29 -18.70 -18.60
C ILE A 38 11.41 -19.56 -18.00
N LEU A 39 11.45 -19.70 -16.68
CA LEU A 39 12.45 -20.54 -15.99
C LEU A 39 12.34 -22.01 -16.44
N GLN A 40 11.12 -22.53 -16.61
CA GLN A 40 10.91 -23.89 -17.14
C GLN A 40 11.43 -24.05 -18.57
N GLN A 41 11.25 -23.04 -19.43
CA GLN A 41 11.80 -23.04 -20.80
C GLN A 41 13.32 -23.04 -20.76
N LEU A 42 13.93 -22.14 -19.98
CA LEU A 42 15.37 -22.05 -19.80
C LEU A 42 15.99 -23.35 -19.26
N HIS A 43 15.36 -23.97 -18.24
CA HIS A 43 15.82 -25.25 -17.68
C HIS A 43 15.77 -26.41 -18.69
N LYS A 44 14.86 -26.35 -19.66
CA LYS A 44 14.74 -27.34 -20.74
C LYS A 44 15.55 -26.99 -21.98
N ASN A 45 16.34 -25.91 -21.93
CA ASN A 45 17.08 -25.36 -23.05
C ASN A 45 16.17 -25.03 -24.26
N ILE A 46 14.97 -24.55 -23.97
CA ILE A 46 13.98 -24.08 -24.94
C ILE A 46 14.07 -22.56 -25.00
N ASP A 47 13.99 -21.99 -26.20
CA ASP A 47 13.95 -20.55 -26.40
C ASP A 47 12.79 -19.90 -25.64
N VAL A 48 13.09 -18.77 -24.99
CA VAL A 48 12.10 -18.01 -24.23
C VAL A 48 11.08 -17.38 -25.18
N ARG A 49 9.82 -17.78 -25.05
CA ARG A 49 8.73 -17.31 -25.93
C ARG A 49 8.18 -15.95 -25.54
N ASP A 50 8.25 -15.62 -24.26
CA ASP A 50 7.71 -14.38 -23.72
C ASP A 50 8.76 -13.26 -23.78
N THR A 51 8.96 -12.72 -24.98
CA THR A 51 9.91 -11.62 -25.22
C THR A 51 9.47 -10.31 -24.60
N GLU A 52 8.17 -10.15 -24.33
CA GLU A 52 7.56 -8.94 -23.75
C GLU A 52 7.63 -8.91 -22.22
N PHE A 53 8.07 -9.98 -21.57
CA PHE A 53 8.13 -10.05 -20.11
C PHE A 53 8.96 -8.93 -19.49
N ALA A 54 10.19 -8.75 -19.95
CA ALA A 54 11.11 -7.75 -19.41
C ALA A 54 10.61 -6.30 -19.58
N PRO A 55 10.23 -5.83 -20.79
CA PRO A 55 9.73 -4.46 -20.95
C PRO A 55 8.46 -4.22 -20.12
N GLN A 56 7.49 -5.13 -20.14
CA GLN A 56 6.25 -4.96 -19.37
C GLN A 56 6.47 -4.94 -17.86
N PHE A 57 7.38 -5.79 -17.35
CA PHE A 57 7.75 -5.78 -15.94
C PHE A 57 8.42 -4.48 -15.53
N ASN A 58 9.33 -3.97 -16.36
CA ASN A 58 10.04 -2.73 -16.10
C ASN A 58 9.08 -1.52 -16.11
N ASP A 59 8.13 -1.48 -17.04
CA ASP A 59 7.09 -0.46 -17.11
C ASP A 59 6.15 -0.54 -15.89
N PHE A 60 5.79 -1.75 -15.47
CA PHE A 60 5.02 -1.95 -14.23
C PHE A 60 5.74 -1.35 -13.02
N CYS A 61 7.04 -1.62 -12.86
CA CYS A 61 7.81 -1.08 -11.73
C CYS A 61 7.92 0.45 -11.79
N ALA A 62 8.14 1.01 -12.99
CA ALA A 62 8.21 2.46 -13.19
C ALA A 62 6.88 3.15 -12.87
N ARG A 63 5.76 2.57 -13.32
CA ARG A 63 4.42 3.06 -13.00
C ARG A 63 4.14 2.98 -11.50
N LEU A 64 4.45 1.85 -10.86
CA LEU A 64 4.27 1.68 -9.43
C LEU A 64 5.05 2.73 -8.63
N ARG A 65 6.29 3.02 -9.05
CA ARG A 65 7.10 4.08 -8.45
C ARG A 65 6.45 5.44 -8.60
N LYS A 66 6.04 5.80 -9.82
CA LYS A 66 5.38 7.07 -10.10
C LYS A 66 4.11 7.25 -9.25
N GLU A 67 3.27 6.22 -9.17
CA GLU A 67 2.06 6.23 -8.34
C GLU A 67 2.38 6.46 -6.85
N GLN A 68 3.52 5.98 -6.35
CA GLN A 68 3.97 6.27 -4.98
C GLN A 68 4.46 7.71 -4.83
N ASP A 69 5.30 8.19 -5.74
CA ASP A 69 5.85 9.55 -5.72
C ASP A 69 4.72 10.59 -5.79
N ASP A 70 3.70 10.36 -6.62
CA ASP A 70 2.53 11.25 -6.75
C ASP A 70 1.69 11.32 -5.46
N ARG A 71 1.75 10.30 -4.61
CA ARG A 71 0.98 10.19 -3.36
C ARG A 71 1.72 10.68 -2.13
N GLU A 72 3.05 10.69 -2.15
CA GLU A 72 3.87 11.10 -1.03
C GLU A 72 3.50 12.49 -0.48
N PRO A 73 3.26 13.53 -1.30
CA PRO A 73 2.91 14.85 -0.80
C PRO A 73 1.63 14.85 0.04
N PHE A 74 0.59 14.13 -0.43
CA PHE A 74 -0.68 14.03 0.28
C PHE A 74 -0.51 13.42 1.67
N TRP A 75 0.17 12.27 1.77
CA TRP A 75 0.34 11.59 3.05
C TRP A 75 1.23 12.37 4.02
N THR A 76 2.23 13.07 3.49
CA THR A 76 3.09 13.95 4.27
C THR A 76 2.29 15.12 4.85
N GLU A 77 1.48 15.80 4.04
CA GLU A 77 0.61 16.89 4.46
C GLU A 77 -0.48 16.43 5.43
N ALA A 78 -1.14 15.30 5.14
CA ALA A 78 -2.19 14.74 5.99
C ALA A 78 -1.67 14.43 7.41
N ARG A 79 -0.48 13.84 7.51
CA ARG A 79 0.17 13.58 8.80
C ARG A 79 0.56 14.87 9.51
N ALA A 80 1.08 15.86 8.80
CA ALA A 80 1.42 17.16 9.38
C ALA A 80 0.16 17.88 9.91
N THR A 81 -0.91 17.89 9.13
CA THR A 81 -2.20 18.46 9.50
C THR A 81 -2.78 17.78 10.74
N ALA A 82 -2.79 16.44 10.76
CA ALA A 82 -3.27 15.68 11.92
C ALA A 82 -2.51 16.02 13.22
N ARG A 83 -1.21 16.29 13.12
CA ARG A 83 -0.35 16.66 14.27
C ARG A 83 -0.58 18.08 14.77
N ASN A 84 -1.04 18.98 13.90
CA ASN A 84 -1.35 20.34 14.27
C ASN A 84 -2.68 20.46 15.02
N PHE A 85 -3.55 19.44 14.93
CA PHE A 85 -4.77 19.37 15.72
C PHE A 85 -4.46 19.02 17.18
N LYS A 86 -5.08 19.76 18.10
CA LYS A 86 -5.07 19.49 19.52
C LYS A 86 -6.00 18.32 19.83
N PRO A 87 -5.80 17.61 20.95
CA PRO A 87 -6.72 16.55 21.37
C PRO A 87 -8.19 16.98 21.45
N ALA A 88 -8.49 18.24 21.76
CA ALA A 88 -9.86 18.77 21.84
C ALA A 88 -10.53 18.96 20.47
N ASP A 89 -9.75 19.06 19.38
CA ASP A 89 -10.28 19.23 18.03
C ASP A 89 -10.91 17.91 17.51
N TRP A 90 -10.47 16.77 18.06
CA TRP A 90 -11.01 15.45 17.76
C TRP A 90 -12.29 15.17 18.57
N THR A 91 -13.40 15.80 18.20
CA THR A 91 -14.66 15.71 18.95
C THR A 91 -15.24 14.30 19.02
N GLY A 92 -16.11 14.05 20.01
CA GLY A 92 -16.77 12.75 20.19
C GLY A 92 -17.65 12.31 19.00
N ASP A 93 -18.22 13.26 18.26
CA ASP A 93 -19.04 13.00 17.07
C ASP A 93 -18.24 12.33 15.94
N LEU A 94 -16.92 12.55 15.92
CA LEU A 94 -16.00 11.94 14.97
C LEU A 94 -15.60 10.50 15.35
N ALA A 95 -16.08 9.96 16.47
CA ALA A 95 -15.69 8.62 16.92
C ALA A 95 -16.11 7.52 15.93
N LEU A 96 -17.30 7.62 15.32
CA LEU A 96 -17.74 6.66 14.32
C LEU A 96 -16.94 6.77 13.01
N PRO A 97 -16.76 7.97 12.40
CA PRO A 97 -15.84 8.17 11.29
C PRO A 97 -14.41 7.65 11.56
N ALA A 98 -13.85 7.94 12.73
CA ALA A 98 -12.52 7.51 13.12
C ALA A 98 -12.40 5.98 13.27
N LYS A 99 -13.43 5.31 13.81
CA LYS A 99 -13.53 3.83 13.79
C LYS A 99 -13.56 3.30 12.36
N GLY A 100 -14.30 3.96 11.48
CA GLY A 100 -14.34 3.65 10.05
C GLY A 100 -12.95 3.73 9.39
N LEU A 101 -12.19 4.80 9.64
CA LEU A 101 -10.82 4.94 9.17
C LEU A 101 -9.90 3.84 9.73
N ASN A 102 -9.98 3.53 11.02
CA ASN A 102 -9.17 2.47 11.64
C ASN A 102 -9.46 1.10 11.00
N SER A 103 -10.72 0.82 10.65
CA SER A 103 -11.08 -0.37 9.89
C SER A 103 -10.42 -0.39 8.50
N ARG A 104 -10.50 0.72 7.75
CA ARG A 104 -9.87 0.87 6.43
C ARG A 104 -8.33 0.73 6.48
N ALA A 105 -7.70 1.31 7.49
CA ALA A 105 -6.25 1.18 7.67
C ALA A 105 -5.84 -0.28 7.92
N LYS A 106 -6.65 -1.05 8.66
CA LYS A 106 -6.41 -2.49 8.86
C LYS A 106 -6.60 -3.29 7.57
N THR A 107 -7.58 -2.97 6.73
CA THR A 107 -7.77 -3.66 5.46
C THR A 107 -6.68 -3.31 4.45
N LEU A 108 -6.21 -2.06 4.44
CA LEU A 108 -4.99 -1.65 3.71
C LEU A 108 -3.75 -2.43 4.19
N SER A 109 -3.60 -2.61 5.50
CA SER A 109 -2.50 -3.42 6.07
C SER A 109 -2.50 -4.83 5.50
N ARG A 110 -3.66 -5.50 5.49
CA ARG A 110 -3.78 -6.85 4.91
C ARG A 110 -3.44 -6.88 3.42
N ALA A 111 -3.92 -5.90 2.64
CA ALA A 111 -3.58 -5.80 1.23
C ALA A 111 -2.06 -5.61 1.00
N THR A 112 -1.39 -4.88 1.89
CA THR A 112 0.07 -4.68 1.85
C THR A 112 0.83 -5.96 2.22
N ASP A 113 0.31 -6.75 3.16
CA ASP A 113 0.86 -8.07 3.51
C ASP A 113 0.74 -9.05 2.34
N GLU A 114 -0.39 -9.04 1.62
CA GLU A 114 -0.60 -9.82 0.39
C GLU A 114 0.36 -9.39 -0.72
N PHE A 115 0.57 -8.07 -0.91
CA PHE A 115 1.56 -7.55 -1.85
C PHE A 115 2.97 -8.00 -1.50
N THR A 116 3.33 -7.96 -0.22
CA THR A 116 4.63 -8.44 0.29
C THR A 116 4.81 -9.94 0.02
N THR A 117 3.75 -10.74 0.20
CA THR A 117 3.78 -12.17 -0.11
C THR A 117 4.01 -12.41 -1.61
N ALA A 118 3.35 -11.66 -2.49
CA ALA A 118 3.56 -11.74 -3.94
C ALA A 118 4.99 -11.30 -4.33
N TYR A 119 5.54 -10.28 -3.68
CA TYR A 119 6.92 -9.84 -3.84
C TYR A 119 7.93 -10.91 -3.44
N ASP A 120 7.75 -11.54 -2.28
CA ASP A 120 8.63 -12.59 -1.80
C ASP A 120 8.61 -13.80 -2.74
N LEU A 121 7.44 -14.15 -3.27
CA LEU A 121 7.29 -15.21 -4.26
C LEU A 121 8.04 -14.88 -5.56
N PHE A 122 7.83 -13.67 -6.10
CA PHE A 122 8.54 -13.21 -7.29
C PHE A 122 10.06 -13.23 -7.09
N CYS A 123 10.55 -12.71 -5.96
CA CYS A 123 11.97 -12.65 -5.65
C CYS A 123 12.62 -14.04 -5.54
N ARG A 124 11.88 -15.06 -5.06
CA ARG A 124 12.39 -16.44 -5.03
C ARG A 124 12.68 -16.95 -6.43
N ASN A 125 11.77 -16.73 -7.37
CA ASN A 125 11.93 -17.17 -8.76
C ASN A 125 12.97 -16.32 -9.51
N TYR A 126 13.02 -15.01 -9.26
CA TYR A 126 13.96 -14.10 -9.90
C TYR A 126 15.43 -14.43 -9.60
N LYS A 127 15.77 -15.00 -8.44
CA LYS A 127 17.16 -15.38 -8.09
C LYS A 127 17.84 -16.28 -9.14
N SER A 128 17.06 -17.10 -9.83
CA SER A 128 17.55 -18.02 -10.86
C SER A 128 17.42 -17.47 -12.28
N PHE A 129 16.94 -16.23 -12.43
CA PHE A 129 16.67 -15.61 -13.72
C PHE A 129 17.85 -14.74 -14.17
N THR A 130 18.48 -15.11 -15.29
CA THR A 130 19.63 -14.39 -15.86
C THR A 130 19.40 -13.91 -17.29
N ALA A 131 18.24 -14.21 -17.90
CA ALA A 131 18.00 -13.99 -19.32
C ALA A 131 17.69 -12.53 -19.68
N ALA A 132 17.26 -11.70 -18.73
CA ALA A 132 17.00 -10.28 -18.96
C ALA A 132 17.23 -9.43 -17.70
N LYS A 133 17.53 -8.15 -17.91
CA LYS A 133 17.65 -7.17 -16.83
C LYS A 133 16.26 -6.65 -16.43
N LEU A 134 15.89 -6.90 -15.17
CA LEU A 134 14.64 -6.44 -14.58
C LEU A 134 14.89 -5.34 -13.55
N ASN A 135 13.96 -4.40 -13.43
CA ASN A 135 13.97 -3.31 -12.44
C ASN A 135 13.57 -3.78 -11.04
N VAL A 136 14.11 -4.91 -10.57
CA VAL A 136 13.73 -5.52 -9.28
C VAL A 136 14.09 -4.61 -8.10
N TRP A 137 15.18 -3.84 -8.19
CA TRP A 137 15.51 -2.85 -7.17
C TRP A 137 14.40 -1.82 -6.98
N LEU A 138 13.76 -1.39 -8.08
CA LEU A 138 12.66 -0.44 -8.03
C LEU A 138 11.43 -1.06 -7.37
N LEU A 139 11.12 -2.33 -7.71
CA LEU A 139 10.07 -3.10 -7.03
C LEU A 139 10.33 -3.22 -5.52
N THR A 140 11.57 -3.55 -5.12
CA THR A 140 11.98 -3.61 -3.71
C THR A 140 11.80 -2.27 -3.00
N SER A 141 12.20 -1.16 -3.63
CA SER A 141 11.97 0.18 -3.08
C SER A 141 10.48 0.42 -2.86
N CYS A 142 9.65 0.17 -3.87
CA CYS A 142 8.21 0.37 -3.77
C CYS A 142 7.60 -0.50 -2.65
N GLN A 143 7.97 -1.77 -2.54
CA GLN A 143 7.45 -2.66 -1.48
C GLN A 143 7.79 -2.13 -0.08
N ASN A 144 9.02 -1.66 0.13
CA ASN A 144 9.42 -1.04 1.39
C ASN A 144 8.62 0.24 1.66
N ASP A 145 8.43 1.08 0.65
CA ASP A 145 7.68 2.34 0.75
C ASP A 145 6.21 2.09 1.13
N TYR A 146 5.55 1.10 0.50
CA TYR A 146 4.20 0.66 0.86
C TYR A 146 4.13 0.17 2.30
N SER A 147 5.05 -0.69 2.73
CA SER A 147 5.07 -1.21 4.11
C SER A 147 5.22 -0.09 5.13
N ASN A 148 6.16 0.83 4.90
CA ASN A 148 6.40 1.98 5.76
C ASN A 148 5.20 2.94 5.82
N LEU A 149 4.61 3.25 4.67
CA LEU A 149 3.45 4.15 4.58
C LEU A 149 2.24 3.56 5.29
N THR A 150 1.93 2.29 5.03
CA THR A 150 0.83 1.56 5.67
C THR A 150 0.98 1.54 7.20
N GLY A 151 2.20 1.33 7.72
CA GLY A 151 2.48 1.42 9.16
C GLY A 151 2.17 2.81 9.73
N LYS A 152 2.56 3.89 9.02
CA LYS A 152 2.26 5.27 9.42
C LYS A 152 0.76 5.57 9.41
N ILE A 153 0.04 5.10 8.39
CA ILE A 153 -1.42 5.26 8.27
C ILE A 153 -2.14 4.54 9.41
N LEU A 154 -1.75 3.30 9.70
CA LEU A 154 -2.35 2.52 10.79
C LEU A 154 -2.13 3.17 12.15
N PHE A 155 -0.94 3.74 12.39
CA PHE A 155 -0.66 4.49 13.61
C PHE A 155 -1.53 5.75 13.70
N LEU A 156 -1.60 6.53 12.62
CA LEU A 156 -2.43 7.74 12.55
C LEU A 156 -3.90 7.43 12.84
N ALA A 157 -4.46 6.40 12.20
CA ALA A 157 -5.85 6.01 12.39
C ALA A 157 -6.16 5.58 13.83
N ARG A 158 -5.22 4.91 14.51
CA ARG A 158 -5.36 4.51 15.92
C ARG A 158 -5.33 5.72 16.86
N GLU A 159 -4.43 6.66 16.62
CA GLU A 159 -4.34 7.88 17.44
C GLU A 159 -5.60 8.74 17.31
N ILE A 160 -6.10 8.94 16.08
CA ILE A 160 -7.36 9.68 15.88
C ILE A 160 -8.52 8.98 16.61
N ALA A 161 -8.68 7.67 16.42
CA ALA A 161 -9.74 6.91 17.09
C ALA A 161 -9.67 6.99 18.63
N LYS A 162 -8.46 6.99 19.19
CA LYS A 162 -8.23 7.14 20.64
C LYS A 162 -8.66 8.52 21.13
N HIS A 163 -8.32 9.59 20.39
CA HIS A 163 -8.70 10.95 20.77
C HIS A 163 -10.21 11.16 20.69
N THR A 164 -10.85 10.73 19.59
CA THR A 164 -12.29 10.87 19.43
C THR A 164 -13.08 10.06 20.46
N GLU A 165 -12.63 8.84 20.81
CA GLU A 165 -13.33 8.03 21.83
C GLU A 165 -13.19 8.64 23.23
N LYS A 166 -12.01 9.17 23.57
CA LYS A 166 -11.81 9.87 24.86
C LYS A 166 -12.75 11.05 25.03
N ASN A 167 -13.00 11.80 23.94
CA ASN A 167 -13.85 12.98 23.95
C ASN A 167 -15.35 12.68 23.81
N ARG A 168 -15.73 11.42 23.61
CA ARG A 168 -17.14 10.98 23.58
C ARG A 168 -17.79 10.98 24.97
N GLY A 169 -17.00 11.06 26.03
CA GLY A 169 -17.46 11.06 27.43
C GLY A 169 -18.00 9.70 27.92
N PRO A 170 -18.27 9.54 29.22
CA PRO A 170 -18.71 8.28 29.83
C PRO A 170 -20.15 7.85 29.48
N HIS A 171 -20.91 8.65 28.71
CA HIS A 171 -22.35 8.42 28.45
C HIS A 171 -22.68 8.09 26.98
N ALA A 172 -21.72 7.54 26.24
CA ALA A 172 -21.88 7.18 24.83
C ALA A 172 -22.89 6.06 24.52
N PHE A 173 -23.41 5.39 25.56
CA PHE A 173 -24.38 4.29 25.47
C PHE A 173 -25.48 4.41 26.55
N GLY A 174 -25.99 5.63 26.76
CA GLY A 174 -27.23 5.88 27.50
C GLY A 174 -28.43 5.88 26.58
#